data_AF-A0A8T5ICQ5-F1
#
_entry.id   AF-A0A8T5ICQ5-F1
#
_cell.length_a   1.000
_cell.length_b   1.000
_cell.length_c   1.000
_cell.angle_alpha   90.00
_cell.angle_beta   90.00
_cell.angle_gamma   90.00
#
_symmetry.space_group_name_H-M   'P 1'
#
loop_
_entity.id
_entity.type
_entity.pdbx_description
1 polymer ?
#
loop_
_entity_poly.entity_id
_entity_poly.type
_entity_poly.pdbx_seq_one_letter_code
_entity_poly.pdbx_strand_id
1 'polypeptide(L)'
;SPTDVIEEYTRPARVIIAGEQKEIPALEMRHMVEIPSVGKLEAAITDGLRSLLDTVEAETMLEYTLRWPGHYEKWLTSSQDEELANEWRFDASRDEMTVMTVAATIKNGEWNGYLIDYGKDSDSSMARTTGLVTLAAIDAALAGLVPEGVHPPEGVPELLQLAEKRLQDAGVHIERDSFFFE
;
A
#
# COMPACT_ATOMS: atom_id res chain seq x y z
N SER A 1 -12.44 -5.73 5.07
CA SER A 1 -13.56 -6.69 4.86
C SER A 1 -13.61 -7.08 3.38
N PRO A 2 -14.10 -8.27 3.00
CA PRO A 2 -14.33 -8.60 1.57
C PRO A 2 -15.22 -7.59 0.84
N THR A 3 -16.17 -6.97 1.54
CA THR A 3 -17.01 -5.91 1.00
C THR A 3 -16.21 -4.66 0.63
N ASP A 4 -15.24 -4.25 1.46
CA ASP A 4 -14.38 -3.09 1.19
C ASP A 4 -13.52 -3.33 -0.06
N VAL A 5 -13.07 -4.59 -0.25
CA VAL A 5 -12.33 -5.03 -1.44
C VAL A 5 -13.19 -4.91 -2.69
N ILE A 6 -14.48 -5.27 -2.62
CA ILE A 6 -15.40 -5.11 -3.74
C ILE A 6 -15.67 -3.62 -4.02
N GLU A 7 -15.86 -2.81 -2.97
CA GLU A 7 -16.06 -1.37 -3.12
C GLU A 7 -14.88 -0.70 -3.84
N GLU A 8 -13.65 -1.10 -3.50
CA GLU A 8 -12.42 -0.63 -4.14
C GLU A 8 -12.44 -0.83 -5.67
N TYR A 9 -13.06 -1.90 -6.16
CA TYR A 9 -13.12 -2.20 -7.60
C TYR A 9 -14.22 -1.46 -8.35
N THR A 10 -15.08 -0.74 -7.64
CA THR A 10 -16.16 0.06 -8.24
C THR A 10 -15.85 1.54 -8.31
N ARG A 11 -14.81 2.00 -7.60
CA ARG A 11 -14.49 3.41 -7.44
C ARG A 11 -13.35 3.83 -8.38
N PRO A 12 -13.48 4.96 -9.09
CA PRO A 12 -12.39 5.48 -9.90
C PRO A 12 -11.18 5.83 -9.02
N ALA A 13 -9.99 5.65 -9.56
CA ALA A 13 -8.72 5.98 -8.94
C ALA A 13 -8.31 7.42 -9.29
N ARG A 14 -7.99 8.22 -8.27
CA ARG A 14 -7.37 9.54 -8.49
C ARG A 14 -5.86 9.40 -8.58
N VAL A 15 -5.29 9.97 -9.62
CA VAL A 15 -3.87 9.85 -9.97
C VAL A 15 -3.31 11.19 -10.43
N ILE A 16 -1.99 11.31 -10.52
CA ILE A 16 -1.33 12.42 -11.22
C ILE A 16 -0.67 11.87 -12.49
N ILE A 17 -0.93 12.47 -13.64
CA ILE A 17 -0.29 12.13 -14.93
C ILE A 17 -0.02 13.42 -15.71
N ALA A 18 1.24 13.64 -16.08
CA ALA A 18 1.72 14.86 -16.73
C ALA A 18 1.46 16.13 -15.87
N GLY A 19 1.62 16.01 -14.56
CA GLY A 19 1.41 17.09 -13.59
C GLY A 19 -0.06 17.46 -13.35
N GLU A 20 -1.00 16.74 -13.95
CA GLU A 20 -2.44 16.97 -13.79
C GLU A 20 -3.09 15.83 -13.01
N GLN A 21 -3.94 16.17 -12.05
CA GLN A 21 -4.77 15.19 -11.37
C GLN A 21 -5.87 14.67 -12.31
N LYS A 22 -6.01 13.35 -12.41
CA LYS A 22 -6.98 12.66 -13.27
C LYS A 22 -7.73 11.60 -12.48
N GLU A 23 -8.94 11.28 -12.95
CA GLU A 23 -9.70 10.12 -12.48
C GLU A 23 -9.64 9.03 -13.55
N ILE A 24 -9.18 7.85 -13.15
CA ILE A 24 -9.08 6.67 -13.99
C ILE A 24 -10.13 5.65 -13.53
N PRO A 25 -11.01 5.17 -14.42
CA PRO A 25 -11.92 4.07 -14.13
C PRO A 25 -11.25 2.89 -13.42
N ALA A 26 -11.98 2.32 -12.46
CA ALA A 26 -11.49 1.17 -11.69
C ALA A 26 -11.06 0.04 -12.61
N LEU A 27 -9.90 -0.58 -12.31
CA LEU A 27 -9.34 -1.70 -13.06
C LEU A 27 -9.03 -1.42 -14.56
N GLU A 28 -9.09 -0.17 -15.04
CA GLU A 28 -8.73 0.13 -16.43
C GLU A 28 -7.25 -0.10 -16.70
N MET A 29 -6.39 0.36 -15.78
CA MET A 29 -4.96 0.11 -15.84
C MET A 29 -4.61 -1.15 -15.06
N ARG A 30 -4.40 -2.25 -15.78
CA ARG A 30 -3.99 -3.55 -15.24
C ARG A 30 -2.78 -4.12 -15.96
N HIS A 31 -1.87 -4.71 -15.22
CA HIS A 31 -0.69 -5.37 -15.77
C HIS A 31 -0.16 -6.45 -14.84
N MET A 32 0.67 -7.36 -15.37
CA MET A 32 1.39 -8.33 -14.57
C MET A 32 2.68 -7.72 -14.04
N VAL A 33 3.02 -8.02 -12.79
CA VAL A 33 4.28 -7.65 -12.16
C VAL A 33 4.96 -8.88 -11.55
N GLU A 34 6.29 -8.91 -11.60
CA GLU A 34 7.10 -9.92 -10.92
C GLU A 34 7.58 -9.32 -9.60
N ILE A 35 7.18 -9.91 -8.48
CA ILE A 35 7.58 -9.44 -7.14
C ILE A 35 8.68 -10.36 -6.62
N PRO A 36 9.85 -9.82 -6.23
CA PRO A 36 10.94 -10.61 -5.67
C PRO A 36 10.46 -11.50 -4.52
N SER A 37 10.92 -12.76 -4.48
CA SER A 37 10.58 -13.79 -3.48
C SER A 37 9.11 -14.24 -3.42
N VAL A 38 8.20 -13.60 -4.17
CA VAL A 38 6.76 -13.91 -4.19
C VAL A 38 6.34 -14.57 -5.51
N GLY A 39 6.78 -14.02 -6.64
CA GLY A 39 6.38 -14.47 -7.97
C GLY A 39 5.49 -13.46 -8.71
N LYS A 40 4.72 -13.95 -9.67
CA LYS A 40 3.84 -13.13 -10.53
C LYS A 40 2.54 -12.75 -9.85
N LEU A 41 2.25 -11.46 -9.82
CA LEU A 41 0.99 -10.89 -9.36
C LEU A 41 0.35 -10.01 -10.45
N GLU A 42 -0.95 -9.81 -10.34
CA GLU A 42 -1.70 -8.81 -11.11
C GLU A 42 -1.74 -7.50 -10.31
N ALA A 43 -1.37 -6.40 -10.97
CA ALA A 43 -1.47 -5.05 -10.46
C ALA A 43 -2.64 -4.33 -11.13
N ALA A 44 -3.49 -3.66 -10.35
CA ALA A 44 -4.58 -2.83 -10.85
C ALA A 44 -4.58 -1.47 -10.15
N ILE A 45 -4.86 -0.39 -10.89
CA ILE A 45 -4.89 0.97 -10.34
C ILE A 45 -5.96 1.11 -9.25
N THR A 46 -5.62 1.76 -8.14
CA THR A 46 -6.50 1.97 -6.97
C THR A 46 -6.38 3.39 -6.39
N ASP A 47 -7.40 3.81 -5.62
CA ASP A 47 -7.52 5.17 -5.05
C ASP A 47 -6.87 5.31 -3.65
N GLY A 48 -5.68 4.74 -3.43
CA GLY A 48 -5.01 4.79 -2.12
C GLY A 48 -4.02 5.94 -1.93
N LEU A 49 -3.70 6.71 -2.98
CA LEU A 49 -2.79 7.87 -2.88
C LEU A 49 -3.26 8.91 -1.86
N ARG A 50 -4.58 9.08 -1.70
CA ARG A 50 -5.20 9.93 -0.66
C ARG A 50 -4.52 11.31 -0.55
N SER A 51 -3.92 11.63 0.59
CA SER A 51 -3.30 12.94 0.84
C SER A 51 -2.02 13.16 0.02
N LEU A 52 -1.37 12.11 -0.50
CA LEU A 52 -0.17 12.23 -1.34
C LEU A 52 -0.41 13.08 -2.58
N LEU A 53 -1.65 13.08 -3.09
CA LEU A 53 -2.07 13.92 -4.22
C LEU A 53 -1.90 15.42 -3.94
N ASP A 54 -2.01 15.82 -2.67
CA ASP A 54 -1.95 17.21 -2.22
C ASP A 54 -0.61 17.54 -1.52
N THR A 55 0.11 16.54 -1.02
CA THR A 55 1.30 16.71 -0.18
C THR A 55 2.62 16.45 -0.89
N VAL A 56 2.63 15.72 -2.00
CA VAL A 56 3.84 15.37 -2.74
C VAL A 56 3.75 15.86 -4.19
N GLU A 57 4.69 16.73 -4.58
CA GLU A 57 4.80 17.20 -5.96
C GLU A 57 5.45 16.13 -6.85
N ALA A 58 4.73 15.66 -7.87
CA ALA A 58 5.25 14.73 -8.88
C ALA A 58 4.60 14.98 -10.25
N GLU A 59 5.34 14.72 -11.33
CA GLU A 59 4.77 14.75 -12.69
C GLU A 59 3.88 13.53 -12.94
N THR A 60 4.16 12.41 -12.29
CA THR A 60 3.34 11.20 -12.34
C THR A 60 3.33 10.53 -10.98
N MET A 61 2.13 10.18 -10.49
CA MET A 61 1.93 9.47 -9.23
C MET A 61 0.77 8.50 -9.39
N LEU A 62 1.07 7.21 -9.18
CA LEU A 62 0.16 6.09 -9.39
C LEU A 62 0.28 5.14 -8.21
N GLU A 63 -0.84 4.54 -7.80
CA GLU A 63 -0.86 3.43 -6.87
C GLU A 63 -1.56 2.24 -7.50
N TYR A 64 -0.95 1.07 -7.34
CA TYR A 64 -1.54 -0.18 -7.78
C TYR A 64 -1.71 -1.14 -6.61
N THR A 65 -2.85 -1.81 -6.59
CA THR A 65 -3.12 -2.90 -5.67
C THR A 65 -2.79 -4.25 -6.32
N LEU A 66 -2.03 -5.06 -5.59
CA LEU A 66 -1.55 -6.36 -6.03
C LEU A 66 -2.53 -7.48 -5.62
N ARG A 67 -2.78 -8.41 -6.54
CA ARG A 67 -3.58 -9.62 -6.31
C ARG A 67 -2.96 -10.83 -7.01
N TRP A 68 -3.27 -12.02 -6.52
CA TRP A 68 -2.88 -13.25 -7.20
C TRP A 68 -3.55 -13.35 -8.59
N PRO A 69 -2.89 -13.95 -9.59
CA PRO A 69 -3.43 -14.05 -10.94
C PRO A 69 -4.81 -14.70 -10.99
N GLY A 70 -5.71 -14.11 -11.79
CA GLY A 70 -7.11 -14.54 -11.93
C GLY A 70 -8.07 -13.93 -10.90
N HIS A 71 -7.58 -13.17 -9.91
CA HIS A 71 -8.45 -12.50 -8.93
C HIS A 71 -9.37 -11.46 -9.59
N TYR A 72 -8.79 -10.56 -10.40
CA TYR A 72 -9.58 -9.52 -11.06
C TYR A 72 -10.48 -10.09 -12.16
N GLU A 73 -10.05 -11.15 -12.84
CA GLU A 73 -10.88 -11.86 -13.81
C GLU A 73 -12.10 -12.49 -13.14
N LYS A 74 -11.93 -13.10 -11.96
CA LYS A 74 -13.03 -13.64 -11.17
C LYS A 74 -14.02 -12.55 -10.77
N TRP A 75 -13.55 -11.36 -10.41
CA TRP A 75 -14.43 -10.23 -10.13
C TRP A 75 -15.23 -9.81 -11.37
N LEU A 76 -14.55 -9.57 -12.49
CA LEU A 76 -15.18 -9.10 -13.74
C LEU A 76 -16.21 -10.07 -14.32
N THR A 77 -16.01 -11.36 -14.12
CA THR A 77 -16.89 -12.41 -14.63
C THR A 77 -17.99 -12.79 -13.65
N SER A 78 -17.91 -12.33 -12.40
CA SER A 78 -18.95 -12.54 -11.41
C SER A 78 -20.15 -11.62 -11.65
N SER A 79 -21.32 -12.11 -11.26
CA SER A 79 -22.57 -11.33 -11.27
C SER A 79 -23.18 -11.16 -9.88
N GLN A 80 -22.49 -11.63 -8.83
CA GLN A 80 -23.02 -11.71 -7.46
C GLN A 80 -21.96 -11.29 -6.42
N ASP A 81 -22.02 -10.03 -5.99
CA ASP A 81 -21.09 -9.46 -5.01
C ASP A 81 -21.16 -10.16 -3.63
N GLU A 82 -22.36 -10.57 -3.20
CA GLU A 82 -22.53 -11.28 -1.92
C GLU A 82 -21.87 -12.67 -1.92
N GLU A 83 -21.87 -13.35 -3.06
CA GLU A 83 -21.20 -14.64 -3.23
C GLU A 83 -19.68 -14.45 -3.16
N LEU A 84 -19.14 -13.48 -3.91
CA LEU A 84 -17.72 -13.12 -3.83
C LEU A 84 -17.30 -12.74 -2.41
N ALA A 85 -18.09 -11.90 -1.74
CA ALA A 85 -17.79 -11.47 -0.37
C ALA A 85 -17.71 -12.66 0.60
N ASN A 86 -18.50 -13.71 0.38
CA ASN A 86 -18.45 -14.93 1.17
C ASN A 86 -17.23 -15.81 0.82
N GLU A 87 -16.90 -15.94 -0.46
CA GLU A 87 -15.76 -16.73 -0.92
C GLU A 87 -14.40 -16.11 -0.57
N TRP A 88 -14.34 -14.78 -0.49
CA TRP A 88 -13.12 -14.02 -0.17
C TRP A 88 -12.97 -13.70 1.31
N ARG A 89 -13.77 -14.35 2.17
CA ARG A 89 -13.60 -14.22 3.62
C ARG A 89 -12.19 -14.66 4.01
N PHE A 90 -11.64 -13.95 4.99
CA PHE A 90 -10.34 -14.28 5.55
C PHE A 90 -10.37 -15.68 6.15
N ASP A 91 -9.36 -16.48 5.82
CA ASP A 91 -9.16 -17.84 6.31
C ASP A 91 -7.81 -17.89 7.02
N ALA A 92 -7.86 -17.93 8.35
CA ALA A 92 -6.66 -17.94 9.20
C ALA A 92 -5.81 -19.22 9.07
N SER A 93 -6.31 -20.26 8.37
CA SER A 93 -5.53 -21.48 8.11
C SER A 93 -4.63 -21.37 6.88
N ARG A 94 -4.79 -20.31 6.08
CA ARG A 94 -4.01 -20.07 4.87
C ARG A 94 -2.87 -19.10 5.17
N ASP A 95 -1.71 -19.40 4.62
CA ASP A 95 -0.59 -18.46 4.62
C ASP A 95 -1.00 -17.17 3.91
N GLU A 96 -0.57 -16.05 4.46
CA GLU A 96 -0.83 -14.71 3.93
C GLU A 96 0.42 -13.84 4.03
N MET A 97 0.41 -12.72 3.30
CA MET A 97 1.55 -11.81 3.25
C MET A 97 1.07 -10.38 3.03
N THR A 98 1.88 -9.45 3.50
CA THR A 98 1.81 -8.04 3.11
C THR A 98 3.07 -7.74 2.32
N VAL A 99 2.91 -7.29 1.08
CA VAL A 99 4.03 -6.90 0.22
C VAL A 99 3.77 -5.53 -0.38
N MET A 100 4.80 -4.69 -0.39
CA MET A 100 4.73 -3.35 -0.96
C MET A 100 6.03 -3.04 -1.70
N THR A 101 5.91 -2.47 -2.89
CA THR A 101 7.03 -1.92 -3.66
C THR A 101 6.74 -0.44 -3.90
N VAL A 102 7.76 0.40 -3.75
CA VAL A 102 7.68 1.82 -4.08
C VAL A 102 8.81 2.13 -5.04
N ALA A 103 8.50 2.73 -6.18
CA ALA A 103 9.48 3.19 -7.15
C ALA A 103 9.28 4.69 -7.37
N ALA A 104 10.37 5.45 -7.31
CA ALA A 104 10.36 6.88 -7.54
C ALA A 104 11.49 7.25 -8.49
N THR A 105 11.16 8.00 -9.55
CA THR A 105 12.15 8.63 -10.43
C THR A 105 12.30 10.10 -10.03
N ILE A 106 13.51 10.49 -9.67
CA ILE A 106 13.88 11.86 -9.35
C ILE A 106 14.84 12.39 -10.43
N LYS A 107 15.10 13.71 -10.45
CA LYS A 107 15.93 14.36 -11.48
C LYS A 107 17.28 13.68 -11.72
N ASN A 108 17.86 13.09 -10.68
CA ASN A 108 19.22 12.54 -10.69
C ASN A 108 19.28 11.03 -10.45
N GLY A 109 18.17 10.30 -10.60
CA GLY A 109 18.20 8.84 -10.44
C GLY A 109 16.85 8.23 -10.11
N GLU A 110 16.90 6.96 -9.77
CA GLU A 110 15.76 6.17 -9.33
C GLU A 110 15.97 5.75 -7.89
N TRP A 111 14.88 5.64 -7.15
CA TRP A 111 14.84 5.13 -5.80
C TRP A 111 13.79 4.03 -5.72
N ASN A 112 14.17 2.89 -5.16
CA ASN A 112 13.31 1.75 -4.99
C ASN A 112 13.24 1.36 -3.50
N GLY A 113 12.03 1.00 -3.06
CA GLY A 113 11.74 0.44 -1.75
C GLY A 113 10.91 -0.82 -1.88
N TYR A 114 11.13 -1.74 -0.95
CA TYR A 114 10.49 -3.04 -0.87
C TYR A 114 10.21 -3.37 0.59
N LEU A 115 9.00 -3.87 0.86
CA LEU A 115 8.60 -4.37 2.17
C LEU A 115 7.88 -5.70 1.99
N ILE A 116 8.21 -6.70 2.83
CA ILE A 116 7.44 -7.94 2.92
C ILE A 116 7.34 -8.44 4.38
N ASP A 117 6.16 -8.93 4.74
CA ASP A 117 5.91 -9.61 6.02
C ASP A 117 4.93 -10.79 5.79
N TYR A 118 5.13 -11.89 6.52
CA TYR A 118 4.33 -13.11 6.45
C TYR A 118 3.54 -13.40 7.74
N GLY A 119 3.45 -12.42 8.64
CA GLY A 119 2.90 -12.64 9.97
C GLY A 119 3.93 -13.21 10.95
N LYS A 120 3.60 -13.18 12.23
CA LYS A 120 4.44 -13.75 13.30
C LYS A 120 3.61 -14.00 14.57
N ASP A 121 3.90 -15.09 15.28
CA ASP A 121 3.35 -15.37 16.61
C ASP A 121 1.83 -15.19 16.71
N SER A 122 1.09 -15.71 15.71
CA SER A 122 -0.37 -15.60 15.50
C SER A 122 -0.91 -14.25 15.00
N ASP A 123 -0.09 -13.21 14.95
CA ASP A 123 -0.48 -11.95 14.30
C ASP A 123 -0.30 -12.05 12.79
N SER A 124 -1.33 -11.64 12.04
CA SER A 124 -1.25 -11.53 10.58
C SER A 124 -0.26 -10.44 10.17
N SER A 125 0.33 -10.59 8.99
CA SER A 125 1.16 -9.59 8.33
C SER A 125 0.47 -8.23 8.22
N MET A 126 -0.83 -8.21 7.92
CA MET A 126 -1.61 -6.99 7.85
C MET A 126 -1.80 -6.34 9.22
N ALA A 127 -2.09 -7.13 10.26
CA ALA A 127 -2.21 -6.62 11.62
C ALA A 127 -0.88 -6.03 12.12
N ARG A 128 0.24 -6.68 11.81
CA ARG A 128 1.57 -6.20 12.15
C ARG A 128 1.91 -4.91 11.41
N THR A 129 1.83 -4.92 10.09
CA THR A 129 2.22 -3.77 9.25
C THR A 129 1.31 -2.56 9.45
N THR A 130 0.04 -2.74 9.77
CA THR A 130 -0.89 -1.63 10.08
C THR A 130 -0.77 -1.20 11.54
N GLY A 131 -0.77 -2.16 12.46
CA GLY A 131 -0.78 -1.92 13.90
C GLY A 131 0.51 -1.28 14.41
N LEU A 132 1.67 -1.72 13.93
CA LEU A 132 2.96 -1.16 14.32
C LEU A 132 3.14 0.29 13.84
N VAL A 133 2.66 0.61 12.63
CA VAL A 133 2.63 1.99 12.10
C VAL A 133 1.68 2.85 12.92
N THR A 134 0.50 2.32 13.31
CA THR A 134 -0.43 3.01 14.20
C THR A 134 0.18 3.29 15.57
N LEU A 135 0.92 2.33 16.14
CA LEU A 135 1.64 2.52 17.40
C LEU A 135 2.72 3.60 17.27
N ALA A 136 3.44 3.66 16.14
CA ALA A 136 4.40 4.74 15.88
C ALA A 136 3.74 6.12 15.88
N ALA A 137 2.55 6.24 15.28
CA ALA A 137 1.79 7.48 15.29
C ALA A 137 1.37 7.88 16.72
N ILE A 138 0.96 6.91 17.55
CA ILE A 138 0.62 7.15 18.95
C ILE A 138 1.86 7.62 19.74
N ASP A 139 3.01 6.99 19.56
CA ASP A 139 4.24 7.43 20.24
C ASP A 139 4.65 8.83 19.80
N ALA A 140 4.58 9.12 18.50
CA ALA A 140 4.89 10.45 17.96
C ALA A 140 3.98 11.52 18.58
N ALA A 141 2.68 11.23 18.71
CA ALA A 141 1.73 12.11 19.37
C ALA A 141 2.05 12.30 20.86
N LEU A 142 2.34 11.22 21.60
CA LEU A 142 2.69 11.29 23.02
C LEU A 142 4.02 12.01 23.28
N ALA A 143 4.95 11.94 22.35
CA ALA A 143 6.23 12.66 22.38
C ALA A 143 6.09 14.14 21.97
N GLY A 144 4.89 14.59 21.57
CA GLY A 144 4.64 15.96 21.11
C GLY A 144 5.23 16.27 19.72
N LEU A 145 5.50 15.24 18.91
CA LEU A 145 6.03 15.37 17.54
C LEU A 145 4.93 15.63 16.51
N VAL A 146 3.68 15.30 16.84
CA VAL A 146 2.52 15.61 15.99
C VAL A 146 1.96 16.98 16.41
N PRO A 147 1.97 18.00 15.54
CA PRO A 147 1.42 19.31 15.87
C PRO A 147 -0.10 19.26 16.09
N GLU A 148 -0.65 20.30 16.74
CA GLU A 148 -2.10 20.44 16.85
C GLU A 148 -2.75 20.55 15.44
N GLY A 149 -3.90 19.91 15.26
CA GLY A 149 -4.64 19.90 14.00
C GLY A 149 -4.71 18.51 13.34
N VAL A 150 -5.03 18.50 12.04
CA VAL A 150 -5.10 17.28 11.24
C VAL A 150 -3.87 17.23 10.33
N HIS A 151 -3.03 16.22 10.53
CA HIS A 151 -1.77 16.05 9.80
C HIS A 151 -1.74 14.68 9.13
N PRO A 152 -1.40 14.62 7.82
CA PRO A 152 -1.18 13.35 7.15
C PRO A 152 0.16 12.74 7.61
N PRO A 153 0.31 11.40 7.60
CA PRO A 153 1.50 10.74 8.13
C PRO A 153 2.78 11.17 7.42
N GLU A 154 2.74 11.41 6.11
CA GLU A 154 3.87 11.91 5.32
C GLU A 154 4.30 13.34 5.70
N GLY A 155 3.43 14.09 6.38
CA GLY A 155 3.74 15.42 6.92
C GLY A 155 4.49 15.39 8.25
N VAL A 156 4.73 14.21 8.85
CA VAL A 156 5.41 14.05 10.14
C VAL A 156 6.62 13.11 9.97
N PRO A 157 7.80 13.63 9.55
CA PRO A 157 8.97 12.80 9.23
C PRO A 157 9.42 11.87 10.37
N GLU A 158 9.33 12.32 11.62
CA GLU A 158 9.71 11.54 12.79
C GLU A 158 8.78 10.33 13.00
N LEU A 159 7.48 10.47 12.68
CA LEU A 159 6.53 9.35 12.71
C LEU A 159 6.95 8.28 11.71
N LEU A 160 7.36 8.66 10.49
CA LEU A 160 7.79 7.72 9.47
C LEU A 160 9.03 6.92 9.92
N GLN A 161 10.00 7.59 10.55
CA GLN A 161 11.19 6.94 11.10
C GLN A 161 10.84 5.98 12.25
N LEU A 162 9.94 6.38 13.15
CA LEU A 162 9.45 5.52 14.22
C LEU A 162 8.70 4.30 13.67
N ALA A 163 7.87 4.49 12.65
CA ALA A 163 7.12 3.43 11.99
C ALA A 163 8.04 2.39 11.36
N GLU A 164 9.01 2.84 10.57
CA GLU A 164 10.00 1.95 9.95
C GLU A 164 10.80 1.19 11.02
N LYS A 165 11.28 1.89 12.06
CA LYS A 165 12.00 1.25 13.16
C LYS A 165 11.15 0.18 13.85
N ARG A 166 9.87 0.46 14.14
CA ARG A 166 8.97 -0.51 14.77
C ARG A 166 8.74 -1.74 13.90
N LEU A 167 8.58 -1.55 12.59
CA LEU A 167 8.45 -2.64 11.63
C LEU A 167 9.72 -3.51 11.62
N GLN A 168 10.90 -2.90 11.50
CA GLN A 168 12.19 -3.61 11.49
C GLN A 168 12.46 -4.34 12.82
N ASP A 169 12.24 -3.69 13.97
CA ASP A 169 12.41 -4.32 15.29
C ASP A 169 11.46 -5.51 15.48
N ALA A 170 10.28 -5.48 14.85
CA ALA A 170 9.31 -6.59 14.85
C ALA A 170 9.65 -7.69 13.83
N GLY A 171 10.70 -7.52 13.02
CA GLY A 171 11.17 -8.48 12.03
C GLY A 171 10.48 -8.38 10.66
N VAL A 172 9.76 -7.29 10.37
CA VAL A 172 9.27 -7.00 9.01
C VAL A 172 10.48 -6.73 8.12
N HIS A 173 10.52 -7.37 6.95
CA HIS A 173 11.61 -7.19 6.01
C HIS A 173 11.39 -5.92 5.20
N ILE A 174 12.36 -5.00 5.25
CA ILE A 174 12.34 -3.74 4.50
C ILE A 174 13.71 -3.59 3.83
N GLU A 175 13.70 -3.39 2.51
CA GLU A 175 14.87 -3.07 1.70
C GLU A 175 14.59 -1.79 0.92
N ARG A 176 15.58 -0.92 0.80
CA ARG A 176 15.47 0.28 -0.02
C ARG A 176 16.82 0.79 -0.47
N ASP A 177 16.81 1.52 -1.57
CA ASP A 177 17.96 2.29 -2.01
C ASP A 177 18.30 3.36 -0.95
N SER A 178 19.60 3.56 -0.72
CA SER A 178 20.05 4.64 0.13
C SER A 178 19.85 5.97 -0.60
N PHE A 179 19.41 7.01 0.11
CA PHE A 179 19.45 8.37 -0.44
C PHE A 179 20.93 8.77 -0.60
N PHE A 180 21.44 8.71 -1.82
CA PHE A 180 22.67 9.41 -2.17
C PHE A 180 22.32 10.88 -2.36
N PHE A 181 22.35 11.64 -1.26
CA PHE A 181 22.58 13.07 -1.37
C PHE A 181 24.08 13.25 -1.59
N GLU A 182 24.50 13.42 -2.85
CA GLU A 182 25.74 14.14 -3.16
C GLU A 182 25.50 15.66 -3.08
#